data_AF-A0A0F8YX71-F1
#
_entry.id   AF-A0A0F8YX71-F1
#
_cell.length_a   1.000
_cell.length_b   1.000
_cell.length_c   1.000
_cell.angle_alpha   90.00
_cell.angle_beta   90.00
_cell.angle_gamma   90.00
#
_symmetry.space_group_name_H-M   'P 1'
#
loop_
_entity.id
_entity.type
_entity.pdbx_description
1 polymer ?
#
loop_
_entity_poly.entity_id
_entity_poly.type
_entity_poly.pdbx_seq_one_letter_code
_entity_poly.pdbx_strand_id
1 'polypeptide(L)' 'MGDTNEMKEQISYFKNHNIAVHIRKKNGRFYNGKILELAGDMIILEDEKLGSIPIYFIEIKFIEKRKEKNG' A
#
# COMPACT_ATOMS: atom_id res chain seq x y z
N MET A 1 -8.30 -16.61 9.40
CA MET A 1 -8.87 -16.23 8.10
C MET A 1 -9.45 -14.80 8.11
N GLY A 2 -8.98 -13.88 8.98
CA GLY A 2 -9.47 -12.49 9.05
C GLY A 2 -8.61 -11.46 8.29
N ASP A 3 -7.29 -11.65 8.25
CA ASP A 3 -6.36 -10.56 7.85
C ASP A 3 -6.42 -10.12 6.38
N THR A 4 -6.75 -11.02 5.44
CA THR A 4 -6.64 -10.68 4.00
C THR A 4 -7.82 -9.84 3.49
N ASN A 5 -9.03 -10.06 4.01
CA ASN A 5 -10.21 -9.31 3.58
C ASN A 5 -10.18 -7.89 4.13
N GLU A 6 -9.85 -7.73 5.42
CA GLU A 6 -9.70 -6.42 6.06
C GLU A 6 -8.61 -5.57 5.37
N MET A 7 -7.47 -6.17 5.01
CA MET A 7 -6.42 -5.48 4.27
C MET A 7 -6.88 -5.04 2.87
N LYS A 8 -7.64 -5.87 2.15
CA LYS A 8 -8.18 -5.51 0.83
C LYS A 8 -9.18 -4.36 0.92
N GLU A 9 -10.04 -4.34 1.93
CA GLU A 9 -10.97 -3.24 2.19
C GLU A 9 -10.22 -1.94 2.50
N GLN A 10 -9.21 -2.01 3.37
CA GLN A 10 -8.37 -0.87 3.72
C GLN A 10 -7.62 -0.31 2.50
N ILE A 11 -7.03 -1.19 1.67
CA ILE A 11 -6.36 -0.82 0.42
C ILE A 11 -7.34 -0.17 -0.56
N SER A 12 -8.52 -0.75 -0.72
CA SER A 12 -9.57 -0.21 -1.60
C SER A 12 -10.01 1.18 -1.13
N TYR A 13 -10.16 1.37 0.18
CA TYR A 13 -10.43 2.68 0.78
C TYR A 13 -9.32 3.69 0.43
N PHE A 14 -8.04 3.34 0.59
CA PHE A 14 -6.94 4.24 0.26
C PHE A 14 -6.89 4.62 -1.22
N LYS A 15 -7.08 3.64 -2.12
CA LYS A 15 -7.14 3.86 -3.56
C LYS A 15 -8.29 4.79 -3.94
N ASN A 16 -9.51 4.49 -3.50
CA ASN A 16 -10.71 5.23 -3.92
C ASN A 16 -10.71 6.67 -3.41
N HIS A 17 -10.03 6.95 -2.30
CA HIS A 17 -9.89 8.30 -1.74
C HIS A 17 -8.58 9.00 -2.13
N ASN A 18 -7.79 8.42 -3.05
CA ASN A 18 -6.50 8.97 -3.51
C ASN A 18 -5.52 9.27 -2.35
N ILE A 19 -5.54 8.43 -1.31
CA ILE A 19 -4.74 8.61 -0.09
C ILE A 19 -3.34 8.05 -0.33
N ALA A 20 -2.30 8.84 -0.04
CA ALA A 20 -0.94 8.37 -0.01
C ALA A 20 -0.73 7.42 1.18
N VAL A 21 -0.01 6.33 0.96
CA VAL A 21 0.20 5.26 1.93
C VAL A 21 1.69 5.07 2.23
N HIS A 22 1.97 4.63 3.46
CA HIS A 22 3.23 4.03 3.83
C HIS A 22 3.04 2.51 3.93
N ILE A 23 3.81 1.75 3.15
CA ILE A 23 3.76 0.29 3.15
C ILE A 23 5.09 -0.22 3.67
N ARG A 24 5.05 -1.06 4.71
CA ARG A 24 6.24 -1.78 5.18
C ARG A 24 6.09 -3.27 4.85
N LYS A 25 7.10 -3.83 4.17
CA LYS A 25 7.17 -5.25 3.85
C LYS A 25 7.71 -6.06 5.02
N LYS A 26 7.42 -7.36 5.03
CA LYS A 26 7.91 -8.33 6.03
C LYS A 26 9.44 -8.43 6.04
N ASN A 27 10.11 -8.18 4.91
CA ASN A 27 11.57 -8.14 4.79
C ASN A 27 12.21 -6.82 5.28
N GLY A 28 11.42 -5.91 5.85
CA GLY A 28 11.91 -4.64 6.40
C GLY A 28 11.97 -3.47 5.41
N ARG A 29 11.86 -3.70 4.09
CA ARG A 29 11.76 -2.63 3.09
C ARG A 29 10.45 -1.86 3.25
N PHE A 30 10.43 -0.62 2.80
CA PHE A 30 9.23 0.19 2.77
C PHE A 30 9.12 0.99 1.48
N TYR A 31 7.88 1.38 1.18
CA TYR A 31 7.50 2.15 0.01
C TYR A 31 6.49 3.21 0.41
N ASN A 32 6.49 4.30 -0.34
CA ASN A 32 5.63 5.43 -0.08
C ASN A 32 5.04 5.90 -1.38
N GLY A 33 3.72 6.01 -1.46
CA GLY A 33 3.11 6.28 -2.74
C GLY A 33 1.60 6.22 -2.71
N LYS A 34 1.02 6.19 -3.90
CA LYS A 34 -0.42 6.05 -4.10
C LYS A 34 -0.75 4.72 -4.75
N ILE A 35 -1.86 4.13 -4.35
CA ILE A 35 -2.31 2.85 -4.91
C ILE A 35 -3.02 3.16 -6.23
N LEU A 36 -2.43 2.73 -7.35
CA LEU A 36 -3.02 2.90 -8.68
C LEU A 36 -4.06 1.81 -8.97
N GLU A 37 -3.75 0.57 -8.62
CA GLU A 37 -4.56 -0.60 -9.00
C GLU A 37 -4.55 -1.68 -7.91
N LEU A 38 -5.66 -2.41 -7.83
CA LEU A 38 -5.80 -3.66 -7.08
C LEU A 38 -5.95 -4.79 -8.09
N ALA A 39 -4.95 -5.67 -8.19
CA ALA A 39 -4.91 -6.76 -9.17
C ALA A 39 -4.78 -8.09 -8.43
N GLY A 40 -5.90 -8.79 -8.22
CA GLY A 40 -5.92 -10.10 -7.55
C GLY A 40 -5.42 -10.05 -6.10
N ASP A 41 -4.19 -10.52 -5.88
CA ASP A 41 -3.49 -10.60 -4.59
C ASP A 41 -2.33 -9.59 -4.45
N MET A 42 -2.25 -8.62 -5.36
CA MET A 42 -1.29 -7.53 -5.31
C MET A 42 -1.91 -6.16 -5.55
N ILE A 43 -1.13 -5.13 -5.27
CA ILE A 43 -1.38 -3.75 -5.70
C ILE A 43 -0.31 -3.29 -6.66
N ILE A 44 -0.69 -2.33 -7.52
CA ILE A 44 0.27 -1.46 -8.20
C ILE A 44 0.35 -0.17 -7.40
N LEU A 45 1.52 0.11 -6.83
CA LEU A 45 1.81 1.33 -6.10
C LEU A 45 2.63 2.26 -7.00
N GLU A 46 2.19 3.51 -7.18
CA GLU A 46 3.04 4.58 -7.70
C GLU A 46 3.92 5.11 -6.56
N ASP A 47 5.15 4.58 -6.45
CA ASP A 47 6.10 4.99 -5.42
C ASP A 47 6.76 6.33 -5.77
N GLU A 48 6.92 7.18 -4.75
CA GLU A 48 7.48 8.54 -4.87
C GLU A 48 8.89 8.60 -5.48
N LYS A 49 9.67 7.51 -5.45
CA LYS A 49 11.06 7.48 -5.93
C LYS A 49 11.30 6.46 -7.03
N LEU A 50 10.53 5.37 -7.05
CA LEU A 50 10.80 4.21 -7.90
C LEU A 50 9.81 4.07 -9.06
N GLY A 51 8.78 4.91 -9.12
CA GLY A 51 7.69 4.79 -10.08
C GLY A 51 6.73 3.65 -9.73
N SER A 52 6.01 3.14 -10.72
CA SER A 52 5.03 2.07 -10.51
C SER A 52 5.70 0.74 -10.14
N ILE A 53 5.34 0.18 -8.98
CA ILE A 53 5.86 -1.10 -8.49
C ILE A 53 4.72 -2.05 -8.07
N PRO A 54 4.81 -3.35 -8.39
CA PRO A 54 3.89 -4.35 -7.86
C PRO A 54 4.29 -4.73 -6.41
N ILE A 55 3.30 -4.85 -5.52
CA ILE A 55 3.50 -5.34 -4.15
C ILE A 55 2.41 -6.37 -3.82
N TYR A 56 2.82 -7.60 -3.51
CA TYR A 56 1.89 -8.66 -3.13
C TYR A 56 1.45 -8.52 -1.67
N PHE A 57 0.18 -8.82 -1.37
CA PHE A 57 -0.37 -8.75 0.00
C PHE A 57 0.40 -9.64 0.97
N ILE A 58 0.87 -10.80 0.51
CA ILE A 58 1.66 -11.72 1.35
C ILE A 58 2.97 -11.10 1.84
N GLU A 59 3.51 -10.10 1.12
CA GLU A 59 4.74 -9.42 1.48
C GLU A 59 4.52 -8.24 2.41
N ILE A 60 3.28 -7.72 2.50
CA ILE A 60 2.94 -6.57 3.33
C ILE A 60 2.93 -7.00 4.79
N LYS A 61 3.68 -6.27 5.62
CA LYS A 61 3.62 -6.40 7.08
C LYS A 61 2.52 -5.49 7.63
N PHE A 62 2.46 -4.25 7.16
CA PHE A 62 1.37 -3.32 7.43
C PHE A 62 1.31 -2.23 6.36
N ILE A 63 0.14 -1.60 6.28
CA ILE A 63 -0.13 -0.43 5.45
C ILE A 63 -0.89 0.60 6.28
N GLU A 64 -0.48 1.86 6.18
CA GLU A 64 -1.12 2.98 6.88
C GLU A 64 -1.13 4.22 6.01
N LYS A 65 -1.94 5.21 6.39
CA LYS A 65 -1.91 6.53 5.73
C LYS A 65 -0.50 7.13 5.90
N ARG A 66 0.06 7.64 4.82
CA ARG A 66 1.31 8.38 4.87
C ARG A 66 1.10 9.66 5.67
N LYS A 67 1.79 9.78 6.80
CA LYS A 67 1.81 11.03 7.55
C LYS A 67 2.60 12.06 6.76
N GLU A 68 1.96 13.19 6.45
CA GLU A 68 2.70 14.35 5.95
C GLU A 68 3.70 14.76 7.02
N LYS A 69 4.95 15.03 6.62
CA LYS A 69 5.84 15.79 7.48
C LYS A 69 5.27 17.20 7.50
N ASN A 70 4.50 17.55 8.53
CA ASN A 70 4.28 18.94 8.86
C ASN A 70 5.67 19.59 8.97
N GLY A 71 5.96 20.50 8.05
CA GLY A 71 7.11 21.40 8.12
C GLY A 71 6.90 22.46 9.18
#